data_AF-A0A3R7S3F9-F1
#
_entry.id   AF-A0A3R7S3F9-F1
#
_cell.length_a   1.000
_cell.length_b   1.000
_cell.length_c   1.000
_cell.angle_alpha   90.00
_cell.angle_beta   90.00
_cell.angle_gamma   90.00
#
_symmetry.space_group_name_H-M   'P 1'
#
loop_
_entity.id
_entity.type
_entity.pdbx_description
1 polymer ?
#
loop_
_entity_poly.entity_id
_entity_poly.type
_entity_poly.pdbx_seq_one_letter_code
_entity_poly.pdbx_strand_id
1 'polypeptide(L)'
;MQVVSNFITTDFNTTSTSFVSSGLSASITPSSTSSKVFVIVSVPSWYIGSDNAYATVLRGSTNIGNGDYGLMMVYNSANYAPSTTQVMDSPSSTSSLTYTVHVRSVGGGTTYVSYPTYGHFTITLMEIAQ
;
A
#
# COMPACT_ATOMS: atom_id res chain seq x y z
N MET A 1 -16.13 -13.56 7.27
CA MET A 1 -14.76 -13.93 6.84
C MET A 1 -14.75 -13.95 5.32
N GLN A 2 -14.03 -13.02 4.72
CA GLN A 2 -13.90 -12.88 3.27
C GLN A 2 -12.46 -12.56 2.92
N VAL A 3 -12.08 -12.82 1.66
CA VAL A 3 -10.79 -12.44 1.10
C VAL A 3 -11.04 -11.69 -0.20
N VAL A 4 -10.46 -10.49 -0.30
CA VAL A 4 -10.55 -9.64 -1.50
C VAL A 4 -9.14 -9.28 -1.94
N SER A 5 -8.85 -9.37 -3.23
CA SER A 5 -7.58 -8.92 -3.78
C SER A 5 -7.81 -8.03 -4.99
N ASN A 6 -6.86 -7.13 -5.23
CA ASN A 6 -6.81 -6.33 -6.44
C ASN A 6 -5.35 -6.14 -6.86
N PHE A 7 -5.15 -5.80 -8.13
CA PHE A 7 -3.85 -5.46 -8.68
C PHE A 7 -3.96 -4.37 -9.73
N ILE A 8 -2.87 -3.64 -9.93
CA ILE A 8 -2.72 -2.73 -11.07
C ILE A 8 -1.49 -3.15 -11.89
N THR A 9 -1.58 -2.89 -13.18
CA THR A 9 -0.49 -3.10 -14.16
C THR A 9 0.04 -1.79 -14.72
N THR A 10 -0.63 -0.68 -14.45
CA THR A 10 -0.19 0.65 -14.85
C THR A 10 1.00 1.09 -14.01
N ASP A 11 1.90 1.85 -14.63
CA ASP A 11 2.96 2.54 -13.92
C ASP A 11 2.37 3.54 -12.94
N PHE A 12 2.96 3.58 -11.75
CA PHE A 12 2.78 4.69 -10.84
C PHE A 12 4.14 5.28 -10.50
N ASN A 13 4.27 6.60 -10.67
CA ASN A 13 5.45 7.34 -10.27
C ASN A 13 5.06 8.68 -9.64
N THR A 14 5.90 9.17 -8.73
CA THR A 14 5.67 10.45 -8.06
C THR A 14 6.97 11.09 -7.61
N THR A 15 6.96 12.42 -7.52
CA THR A 15 7.98 13.24 -6.86
C THR A 15 7.44 13.90 -5.59
N SER A 16 6.17 13.65 -5.24
CA SER A 16 5.52 14.25 -4.08
C SER A 16 6.25 13.86 -2.80
N THR A 17 6.54 14.86 -1.97
CA THR A 17 7.07 14.66 -0.62
C THR A 17 6.00 14.29 0.41
N SER A 18 4.72 14.41 0.01
CA SER A 18 3.55 13.93 0.74
C SER A 18 3.02 12.62 0.17
N PHE A 19 2.37 11.80 1.00
CA PHE A 19 1.75 10.56 0.56
C PHE A 19 0.62 10.83 -0.44
N VAL A 20 0.75 10.28 -1.64
CA VAL A 20 -0.26 10.36 -2.71
C VAL A 20 -0.69 8.95 -3.11
N SER A 21 -1.94 8.81 -3.56
CA SER A 21 -2.51 7.52 -3.95
C SER A 21 -1.76 6.93 -5.14
N SER A 22 -1.44 5.64 -5.05
CA SER A 22 -0.90 4.87 -6.17
C SER A 22 -1.94 4.43 -7.19
N GLY A 23 -3.23 4.61 -6.88
CA GLY A 23 -4.34 4.02 -7.63
C GLY A 23 -4.66 2.57 -7.25
N LEU A 24 -3.74 1.86 -6.57
CA LEU A 24 -4.00 0.51 -6.06
C LEU A 24 -4.91 0.57 -4.82
N SER A 25 -6.09 -0.03 -4.92
CA SER A 25 -7.04 -0.12 -3.82
C SER A 25 -7.86 -1.41 -3.86
N ALA A 26 -8.38 -1.81 -2.71
CA ALA A 26 -9.40 -2.85 -2.58
C ALA A 26 -10.40 -2.48 -1.50
N SER A 27 -11.64 -2.98 -1.63
CA SER A 27 -12.71 -2.73 -0.66
C SER A 27 -13.18 -4.02 -0.02
N ILE A 28 -13.50 -3.96 1.27
CA ILE A 28 -13.98 -5.09 2.07
C ILE A 28 -15.07 -4.59 3.03
N THR A 29 -16.13 -5.38 3.23
CA THR A 29 -17.24 -5.03 4.13
C THR A 29 -17.22 -5.99 5.32
N PRO A 30 -16.65 -5.61 6.49
CA PRO A 30 -16.53 -6.55 7.60
C PRO A 30 -17.90 -7.02 8.08
N SER A 31 -17.98 -8.27 8.53
CA SER A 31 -19.23 -8.91 8.97
C SER A 31 -19.64 -8.53 10.40
N SER A 32 -18.69 -8.02 11.19
CA SER A 32 -18.90 -7.58 12.58
C SER A 32 -18.00 -6.40 12.91
N THR A 33 -18.37 -5.61 13.92
CA THR A 33 -17.51 -4.56 14.48
C THR A 33 -16.31 -5.13 15.24
N SER A 34 -16.34 -6.39 15.64
CA SER A 34 -15.17 -7.07 16.22
C SER A 34 -14.17 -7.57 15.16
N SER A 35 -14.51 -7.44 13.87
CA SER A 35 -13.67 -7.99 12.82
C SER A 35 -12.36 -7.25 12.63
N LYS A 36 -11.31 -8.05 12.41
CA LYS A 36 -9.99 -7.56 12.02
C LYS A 36 -9.75 -7.81 10.55
N VAL A 37 -9.08 -6.85 9.90
CA VAL A 37 -8.64 -6.95 8.51
C VAL A 37 -7.13 -7.05 8.49
N PHE A 38 -6.62 -8.14 7.91
CA PHE A 38 -5.21 -8.33 7.63
C PHE A 38 -4.94 -7.91 6.19
N VAL A 39 -4.10 -6.89 6.04
CA VAL A 39 -3.78 -6.25 4.76
C VAL A 39 -2.39 -6.68 4.35
N ILE A 40 -2.24 -7.25 3.16
CA ILE A 40 -0.95 -7.56 2.53
C ILE A 40 -0.82 -6.70 1.28
N VAL A 41 0.33 -6.05 1.13
CA VAL A 41 0.68 -5.28 -0.06
C VAL A 41 1.98 -5.83 -0.61
N SER A 42 2.01 -6.15 -1.90
CA SER A 42 3.21 -6.64 -2.58
C SER A 42 3.53 -5.77 -3.80
N VAL A 43 4.68 -5.11 -3.73
CA VAL A 43 5.31 -4.34 -4.80
C VAL A 43 6.41 -5.21 -5.41
N PRO A 44 6.27 -5.66 -6.67
CA PRO A 44 7.25 -6.56 -7.27
C PRO A 44 8.54 -5.83 -7.70
N SER A 45 8.44 -4.52 -7.96
CA SER A 45 9.54 -3.69 -8.42
C SER A 45 9.34 -2.26 -7.97
N TRP A 46 10.14 -1.83 -6.99
CA TRP A 46 10.21 -0.45 -6.51
C TRP A 46 11.59 0.12 -6.80
N TYR A 47 11.62 1.29 -7.42
CA TYR A 47 12.86 1.99 -7.75
C TYR A 47 12.81 3.45 -7.32
N ILE A 48 13.96 3.96 -6.88
CA ILE A 48 14.20 5.39 -6.74
C ILE A 48 15.69 5.68 -7.02
N GLY A 49 15.96 6.52 -8.03
CA GLY A 49 17.33 6.81 -8.46
C GLY A 49 18.12 7.72 -7.52
N SER A 50 17.44 8.48 -6.67
CA SER A 50 18.00 9.38 -5.67
C SER A 50 17.03 9.52 -4.50
N ASP A 51 17.52 9.69 -3.27
CA ASP A 51 16.73 9.74 -2.04
C ASP A 51 16.12 8.39 -1.62
N ASN A 52 15.14 8.46 -0.71
CA ASN A 52 14.33 7.33 -0.26
C ASN A 52 12.89 7.55 -0.69
N ALA A 53 12.12 6.48 -0.78
CA ALA A 53 10.68 6.55 -0.87
C ALA A 53 10.03 5.67 0.20
N TYR A 54 8.84 6.10 0.62
CA TYR A 54 8.02 5.39 1.58
C TYR A 54 6.66 5.10 1.00
N ALA A 55 6.05 4.02 1.47
CA ALA A 55 4.70 3.64 1.11
C ALA A 55 3.93 3.21 2.35
N THR A 56 2.65 3.52 2.37
CA THR A 56 1.74 3.21 3.47
C THR A 56 0.37 2.81 2.93
N VAL A 57 -0.53 2.35 3.81
CA VAL A 57 -1.92 2.05 3.47
C VAL A 57 -2.83 3.03 4.20
N LEU A 58 -3.77 3.62 3.46
CA LEU A 58 -4.86 4.40 4.03
C LEU A 58 -6.16 3.60 3.93
N ARG A 59 -6.89 3.51 5.05
CA ARG A 59 -8.30 3.10 5.07
C ARG A 59 -9.15 4.36 5.05
N GLY A 60 -9.75 4.68 3.92
CA GLY A 60 -10.33 6.01 3.70
C GLY A 60 -9.25 7.10 3.85
N SER A 61 -9.37 7.98 4.85
CA SER A 61 -8.35 8.97 5.19
C SER A 61 -7.44 8.57 6.35
N THR A 62 -7.70 7.44 7.01
CA THR A 62 -6.89 6.98 8.15
C THR A 62 -5.65 6.23 7.65
N ASN A 63 -4.46 6.74 7.95
CA ASN A 63 -3.21 6.02 7.71
C ASN A 63 -3.05 4.89 8.74
N ILE A 64 -3.26 3.65 8.32
CA ILE A 64 -3.16 2.48 9.20
C ILE A 64 -1.72 1.96 9.32
N GLY A 65 -0.80 2.50 8.51
CA GLY A 65 0.61 2.16 8.55
C GLY A 65 1.41 2.83 9.67
N ASN A 66 0.80 3.78 10.39
CA ASN A 66 1.32 4.49 11.56
C ASN A 66 2.80 4.93 11.47
N GLY A 67 3.02 6.21 11.14
CA GLY A 67 4.31 6.89 11.26
C GLY A 67 4.68 7.71 10.02
N ASP A 68 5.71 8.55 10.17
CA ASP A 68 6.24 9.38 9.08
C ASP A 68 6.85 8.53 7.95
N TYR A 69 7.30 7.32 8.28
CA TYR A 69 8.01 6.40 7.39
C TYR A 69 7.12 5.34 6.73
N GLY A 70 5.81 5.31 7.04
CA GLY A 70 4.88 4.33 6.47
C GLY A 70 5.22 2.87 6.83
N LEU A 71 4.78 1.95 5.97
CA LEU A 71 4.93 0.49 6.15
C LEU A 71 6.06 -0.12 5.33
N MET A 72 6.56 0.60 4.34
CA MET A 72 7.63 0.15 3.46
C MET A 72 8.56 1.30 3.12
N MET A 73 9.83 0.98 2.96
CA MET A 73 10.86 1.92 2.52
C MET A 73 11.65 1.27 1.38
N VAL A 74 11.97 2.07 0.36
CA VAL A 74 13.12 1.83 -0.49
C VAL A 74 14.15 2.92 -0.24
N TYR A 75 15.38 2.52 0.10
CA TYR A 75 16.48 3.43 0.43
C TYR A 75 17.43 3.49 -0.76
N ASN A 76 17.57 4.68 -1.37
CA ASN A 76 18.56 5.00 -2.40
C ASN A 76 18.94 3.81 -3.28
N SER A 77 17.94 3.24 -3.97
CA SER A 77 18.12 2.03 -4.73
C SER A 77 18.34 2.39 -6.20
N ALA A 78 19.60 2.40 -6.62
CA ALA A 78 19.93 2.33 -8.05
C ALA A 78 19.50 0.99 -8.70
N ASN A 79 18.76 0.14 -7.98
CA ASN A 79 18.23 -1.15 -8.39
C ASN A 79 16.72 -1.23 -8.12
N TYR A 80 16.02 -2.08 -8.87
CA TYR A 80 14.63 -2.45 -8.60
C TYR A 80 14.57 -3.41 -7.41
N ALA A 81 13.86 -3.03 -6.36
CA ALA A 81 13.70 -3.83 -5.15
C ALA A 81 12.26 -4.36 -5.04
N PRO A 82 12.04 -5.69 -4.95
CA PRO A 82 10.75 -6.21 -4.51
C PRO A 82 10.52 -5.85 -3.05
N SER A 83 9.32 -5.39 -2.71
CA SER A 83 8.94 -4.97 -1.37
C SER A 83 7.56 -5.52 -1.03
N THR A 84 7.42 -6.18 0.11
CA THR A 84 6.12 -6.67 0.59
C THR A 84 5.98 -6.30 2.05
N THR A 85 4.77 -5.89 2.45
CA THR A 85 4.45 -5.58 3.84
C THR A 85 3.09 -6.11 4.21
N GLN A 86 2.84 -6.12 5.51
CA GLN A 86 1.57 -6.49 6.09
C GLN A 86 1.22 -5.59 7.26
N VAL A 87 -0.07 -5.30 7.43
CA VAL A 87 -0.57 -4.53 8.57
C VAL A 87 -1.93 -5.09 9.01
N MET A 88 -2.15 -5.11 10.32
CA MET A 88 -3.42 -5.51 10.91
C MET A 88 -4.23 -4.28 11.27
N ASP A 89 -5.51 -4.29 10.92
CA ASP A 89 -6.44 -3.22 11.19
C ASP A 89 -7.70 -3.73 11.93
N SER A 90 -8.23 -2.92 12.85
CA SER A 90 -9.42 -3.24 13.66
C SER A 90 -10.44 -2.10 13.51
N PRO A 91 -11.18 -2.05 12.39
CA PRO A 91 -11.96 -0.87 11.99
C PRO A 91 -13.24 -0.61 12.79
N SER A 92 -13.72 -1.56 13.60
CA SER A 92 -14.97 -1.41 14.36
C SER A 92 -16.18 -1.01 13.51
N SER A 93 -16.27 -1.54 12.28
CA SER A 93 -17.26 -1.15 11.27
C SER A 93 -17.79 -2.36 10.51
N THR A 94 -19.07 -2.32 10.13
CA THR A 94 -19.71 -3.27 9.19
C THR A 94 -20.01 -2.66 7.83
N SER A 95 -19.63 -1.40 7.60
CA SER A 95 -19.74 -0.73 6.30
C SER A 95 -18.59 -1.12 5.39
N SER A 96 -18.74 -0.92 4.08
CA SER A 96 -17.64 -1.09 3.11
C SER A 96 -16.49 -0.14 3.45
N LEU A 97 -15.28 -0.69 3.53
CA LEU A 97 -14.04 0.02 3.81
C LEU A 97 -13.10 -0.13 2.62
N THR A 98 -12.55 0.98 2.13
CA THR A 98 -11.56 0.96 1.04
C THR A 98 -10.17 1.22 1.58
N TYR A 99 -9.24 0.33 1.22
CA TYR A 99 -7.83 0.40 1.54
C TYR A 99 -7.06 0.77 0.28
N THR A 100 -6.25 1.82 0.36
CA THR A 100 -5.52 2.37 -0.78
C THR A 100 -4.05 2.54 -0.44
N VAL A 101 -3.16 2.03 -1.29
CA VAL A 101 -1.72 2.19 -1.10
C VAL A 101 -1.30 3.59 -1.54
N HIS A 102 -0.59 4.28 -0.67
CA HIS A 102 -0.05 5.62 -0.92
C HIS A 102 1.47 5.60 -0.85
N VAL A 103 2.11 6.45 -1.65
CA VAL A 103 3.57 6.51 -1.81
C VAL A 103 4.03 7.97 -1.73
N ARG A 104 5.22 8.20 -1.18
CA ARG A 104 5.91 9.49 -1.22
C ARG A 104 7.40 9.33 -1.48
N SER A 105 8.00 10.34 -2.09
CA SER A 105 9.44 10.58 -2.07
C SER A 105 9.84 11.32 -0.80
N VAL A 106 11.10 11.24 -0.38
CA VAL A 106 11.63 12.04 0.74
C VAL A 106 12.16 13.39 0.26
N GLY A 107 13.03 13.38 -0.75
CA GLY A 107 13.73 14.58 -1.24
C GLY A 107 13.18 15.13 -2.56
N GLY A 108 12.16 14.50 -3.14
CA GLY A 108 11.61 14.87 -4.44
C GLY A 108 12.19 14.06 -5.61
N GLY A 109 13.15 13.16 -5.36
CA GLY A 109 13.55 12.14 -6.32
C GLY A 109 12.35 11.35 -6.84
N THR A 110 12.33 11.04 -8.14
CA THR A 110 11.20 10.32 -8.74
C THR A 110 11.23 8.86 -8.31
N THR A 111 10.21 8.43 -7.60
CA THR A 111 10.02 7.04 -7.23
C THR A 111 9.02 6.37 -8.16
N TYR A 112 9.28 5.10 -8.49
CA TYR A 112 8.49 4.28 -9.39
C TYR A 112 8.05 3.01 -8.66
N VAL A 113 6.75 2.80 -8.58
CA VAL A 113 6.13 1.66 -7.89
C VAL A 113 5.21 1.02 -8.90
N SER A 114 5.53 -0.22 -9.32
CA SER A 114 4.96 -0.88 -10.50
C SER A 114 5.65 -0.50 -11.81
N TYR A 115 6.10 -1.53 -12.52
CA TYR A 115 6.43 -1.49 -13.94
C TYR A 115 5.77 -2.74 -14.55
N PRO A 116 4.92 -2.65 -15.59
CA PRO A 116 4.14 -3.78 -16.09
C PRO A 116 4.99 -4.99 -16.48
N THR A 117 6.24 -4.75 -16.87
CA THR A 117 7.20 -5.80 -17.26
C THR A 117 7.71 -6.61 -16.07
N TYR A 118 7.69 -6.07 -14.84
CA TYR A 118 8.35 -6.66 -13.67
C TYR A 118 7.37 -7.27 -12.65
N GLY A 119 6.09 -7.38 -12.98
CA GLY A 119 5.06 -8.04 -12.17
C GLY A 119 3.93 -7.11 -11.75
N HIS A 120 2.97 -7.64 -11.00
CA HIS A 120 1.79 -6.90 -10.57
C HIS A 120 1.94 -6.29 -9.18
N PHE A 121 1.60 -5.00 -9.04
CA PHE A 121 1.45 -4.38 -7.74
C PHE A 121 0.11 -4.78 -7.14
N THR A 122 0.12 -5.52 -6.02
CA THR A 122 -1.06 -6.18 -5.46
C THR A 122 -1.39 -5.75 -4.04
N ILE A 123 -2.68 -5.77 -3.71
CA ILE A 123 -3.22 -5.65 -2.35
C ILE A 123 -4.18 -6.81 -2.09
N THR A 124 -4.07 -7.43 -0.93
CA THR A 124 -5.00 -8.47 -0.45
C THR A 124 -5.50 -8.10 0.93
N LEU A 125 -6.83 -8.17 1.11
CA LEU A 125 -7.54 -7.91 2.36
C LEU A 125 -8.17 -9.21 2.83
N MET A 126 -7.86 -9.63 4.05
CA MET A 126 -8.44 -10.81 4.68
C MET A 126 -9.17 -10.39 5.96
N GLU A 127 -10.47 -10.66 6.04
CA GLU A 127 -11.19 -10.57 7.30
C GLU A 127 -10.92 -11.86 8.10
N ILE A 128 -10.36 -11.75 9.31
CA ILE A 128 -9.75 -12.90 10.02
C ILE A 128 -10.27 -13.16 11.45
N ALA A 129 -11.13 -12.31 12.01
CA ALA A 129 -11.72 -12.53 13.34
C ALA A 129 -13.15 -12.00 13.45
N GLN A 130 -13.90 -12.52 14.41
CA GLN A 130 -15.20 -12.05 14.91
C GLN A 130 -15.14 -12.03 16.44
#